data_AF-A0A5J5LTB2-F1
#
_entry.id   AF-A0A5J5LTB2-F1
#
_cell.length_a   1.000
_cell.length_b   1.000
_cell.length_c   1.000
_cell.angle_alpha   90.00
_cell.angle_beta   90.00
_cell.angle_gamma   90.00
#
_symmetry.space_group_name_H-M   'P 1'
#
loop_
_entity.id
_entity.type
_entity.pdbx_description
1 polymer ?
#
loop_
_entity_poly.entity_id
_entity_poly.type
_entity_poly.pdbx_seq_one_letter_code
_entity_poly.pdbx_strand_id
1 'polypeptide(L)'
;MNDGDFEQLGGGLSLTKVKLREFFPKKDLSLEISENKACPAYIGTMIEGVKIRPSPLWLQQRLQAARLRSLNNLVDITNYVLSLTNSP
;
A
#
# COMPACT_ATOMS: atom_id res chain seq x y z
N MET A 1 -21.13 -8.74 -31.97
CA MET A 1 -19.79 -8.86 -31.36
C MET A 1 -20.09 -9.01 -29.87
N ASN A 2 -20.13 -10.26 -29.42
CA ASN A 2 -20.91 -10.68 -28.26
C ASN A 2 -20.12 -10.44 -26.97
N ASP A 3 -20.80 -10.01 -25.92
CA ASP A 3 -20.30 -9.65 -24.59
C ASP A 3 -19.82 -10.87 -23.77
N GLY A 4 -19.14 -11.84 -24.39
CA GLY A 4 -19.00 -13.22 -23.89
C GLY A 4 -17.65 -13.67 -23.32
N ASP A 5 -16.59 -12.86 -23.35
CA ASP A 5 -15.22 -13.40 -23.24
C ASP A 5 -14.44 -13.04 -21.95
N PHE A 6 -15.07 -12.50 -20.89
CA PHE A 6 -14.34 -12.12 -19.65
C PHE A 6 -14.76 -12.84 -18.35
N GLU A 7 -15.76 -13.73 -18.34
CA GLU A 7 -16.19 -14.42 -17.11
C GLU A 7 -15.44 -15.75 -16.79
N GLN A 8 -14.45 -16.17 -17.59
CA GLN A 8 -13.80 -17.49 -17.43
C GLN A 8 -12.39 -17.52 -16.83
N LEU A 9 -11.99 -16.51 -16.05
CA LEU A 9 -10.79 -16.61 -15.19
C LEU A 9 -11.19 -16.57 -13.71
N GLY A 10 -11.88 -17.64 -13.29
CA GLY A 10 -12.26 -17.92 -11.89
C GLY A 10 -11.07 -18.20 -10.96
N GLY A 11 -10.04 -17.36 -10.98
CA GLY A 11 -9.03 -17.32 -9.93
C GLY A 11 -9.66 -16.68 -8.70
N GLY A 12 -10.02 -17.48 -7.71
CA GLY A 12 -10.56 -16.96 -6.45
C GLY A 12 -9.67 -15.84 -5.90
N LEU A 13 -10.25 -14.67 -5.66
CA LEU A 13 -9.56 -13.53 -5.05
C LEU A 13 -9.15 -13.91 -3.62
N SER A 14 -7.94 -14.43 -3.47
CA SER A 14 -7.33 -14.68 -2.17
C SER A 14 -6.65 -13.40 -1.69
N LEU A 15 -7.38 -12.59 -0.93
CA LEU A 15 -6.79 -11.47 -0.22
C LEU A 15 -5.81 -12.00 0.83
N THR A 16 -4.56 -11.52 0.78
CA THR A 16 -3.57 -11.82 1.80
C THR A 16 -4.06 -11.30 3.14
N LYS A 17 -4.34 -12.21 4.09
CA LYS A 17 -4.69 -11.83 5.47
C LYS A 17 -3.47 -11.21 6.14
N VAL A 18 -3.48 -9.89 6.29
CA VAL A 18 -2.44 -9.17 7.04
C VAL A 18 -2.72 -9.33 8.54
N LYS A 19 -1.76 -9.88 9.28
CA LYS A 19 -1.82 -9.88 10.74
C LYS A 19 -1.49 -8.48 11.23
N LEU A 20 -2.52 -7.71 11.58
CA LEU A 20 -2.33 -6.42 12.22
C LEU A 20 -1.85 -6.65 13.66
N ARG A 21 -0.75 -6.02 14.02
CA ARG A 21 -0.39 -5.83 15.43
C ARG A 21 -0.96 -4.49 15.85
N GLU A 22 -1.65 -4.46 16.98
CA GLU A 22 -2.09 -3.21 17.58
C GLU A 22 -0.85 -2.42 18.03
N PHE A 23 -0.73 -1.19 17.55
CA PHE A 23 0.30 -0.26 17.98
C PHE A 23 -0.38 0.82 18.82
N PHE A 24 0.01 0.91 20.09
CA PHE A 24 -0.43 1.97 20.97
C PHE A 24 0.60 3.10 20.92
N PRO A 25 0.30 4.24 20.28
CA PRO A 25 1.27 5.32 20.13
C PRO A 25 1.65 5.88 21.51
N LYS A 26 2.96 6.09 21.72
CA LYS A 26 3.48 6.82 22.88
C LYS A 26 3.33 8.35 22.65
N LYS A 27 2.08 8.86 22.67
CA LYS A 27 1.73 10.32 22.80
C LYS A 27 2.14 11.22 21.60
N ASP A 28 1.78 12.51 21.50
CA ASP A 28 0.49 13.08 21.03
C ASP A 28 0.63 13.50 19.53
N LEU A 29 -0.04 12.82 18.58
CA LEU A 29 -0.14 13.29 17.19
C LEU A 29 -1.50 13.97 16.98
N SER A 30 -1.50 15.28 16.79
CA SER A 30 -2.71 16.05 16.43
C SER A 30 -2.85 16.14 14.91
N LEU A 31 -4.00 15.77 14.38
CA LEU A 31 -4.34 15.91 12.97
C LEU A 31 -5.52 16.89 12.83
N GLU A 32 -5.35 17.94 12.02
CA GLU A 32 -6.39 18.88 11.67
C GLU A 32 -6.59 18.89 10.15
N ILE A 33 -7.84 18.77 9.71
CA ILE A 33 -8.20 18.87 8.29
C ILE A 33 -8.83 20.25 8.08
N SER A 34 -8.02 21.19 7.57
CA SER A 34 -8.46 22.59 7.40
C SER A 34 -9.55 22.78 6.35
N GLU A 35 -9.65 21.88 5.36
CA GLU A 35 -10.68 21.92 4.31
C GLU A 35 -11.30 20.53 4.08
N ASN A 36 -12.36 20.24 4.84
CA ASN A 36 -13.01 18.93 4.84
C ASN A 36 -13.75 18.63 3.51
N LYS A 37 -14.14 19.64 2.73
CA LYS A 37 -14.83 19.39 1.44
C LYS A 37 -13.87 18.88 0.36
N ALA A 38 -12.62 19.31 0.39
CA ALA A 38 -11.60 18.86 -0.56
C ALA A 38 -10.96 17.52 -0.16
N CYS A 39 -10.90 17.23 1.14
CA CYS A 39 -10.36 15.99 1.70
C CYS A 39 -11.34 15.41 2.73
N PRO A 40 -12.35 14.65 2.28
CA PRO A 40 -13.40 14.12 3.16
C PRO A 40 -12.89 13.00 4.09
N ALA A 41 -11.73 12.41 3.80
CA ALA A 41 -11.12 11.38 4.63
C ALA A 41 -9.59 11.45 4.53
N TYR A 42 -8.93 11.50 5.68
CA TYR A 42 -7.49 11.36 5.81
C TYR A 42 -7.17 10.31 6.88
N ILE A 43 -6.44 9.27 6.50
CA ILE A 43 -6.09 8.15 7.37
C ILE A 43 -4.57 8.04 7.43
N GLY A 44 -4.02 8.01 8.64
CA GLY A 44 -2.59 7.84 8.88
C GLY A 44 -2.32 6.92 10.05
N THR A 45 -1.11 6.37 10.12
CA THR A 45 -0.65 5.54 11.23
C THR A 45 0.78 5.92 11.57
N MET A 46 1.06 6.15 12.86
CA MET A 46 2.41 6.40 13.35
C MET A 46 3.16 5.08 13.52
N ILE A 47 4.31 4.94 12.87
CA ILE A 47 5.17 3.76 12.99
C ILE A 47 6.57 4.22 13.39
N GLU A 48 7.01 3.79 14.57
CA GLU A 48 8.32 4.14 15.12
C GLU A 48 9.33 2.99 14.98
N GLY A 49 10.63 3.32 15.02
CA GLY A 49 11.70 2.33 15.02
C GLY A 49 11.95 1.65 13.66
N VAL A 50 11.46 2.24 12.56
CA VAL A 50 11.70 1.72 11.22
C VAL A 50 13.17 1.89 10.83
N LYS A 51 13.83 0.78 10.45
CA LYS A 51 15.19 0.81 9.90
C LYS A 51 15.15 0.90 8.38
N ILE A 52 15.64 2.01 7.83
CA ILE A 52 15.77 2.21 6.39
C ILE A 52 16.90 1.34 5.85
N ARG A 53 16.57 0.47 4.89
CA ARG A 53 17.48 -0.50 4.28
C ARG A 53 17.07 -0.80 2.83
N PRO A 54 17.93 -1.43 2.03
CA PRO A 54 17.52 -1.95 0.73
C PRO A 54 16.31 -2.88 0.85
N SER A 55 15.42 -2.82 -0.14
CA SER A 55 14.23 -3.65 -0.15
C SER A 55 14.56 -5.14 -0.30
N PRO A 56 13.73 -6.05 0.22
CA PRO A 56 13.88 -7.47 -0.05
C PRO A 56 13.81 -7.78 -1.55
N LEU A 57 14.51 -8.82 -1.99
CA LEU A 57 14.62 -9.17 -3.41
C LEU A 57 13.25 -9.33 -4.10
N TRP A 58 12.29 -10.00 -3.43
CA TRP A 58 10.95 -10.21 -3.99
C TRP A 58 10.21 -8.89 -4.26
N LEU A 59 10.43 -7.87 -3.42
CA LEU A 59 9.79 -6.56 -3.56
C LEU A 59 10.42 -5.78 -4.72
N GLN A 60 11.75 -5.82 -4.81
CA GLN A 60 12.47 -5.23 -5.93
C GLN A 60 12.02 -5.83 -7.27
N GLN A 61 11.91 -7.15 -7.35
CA GLN A 61 11.48 -7.86 -8.56
C GLN A 61 10.05 -7.49 -8.97
N ARG A 62 9.12 -7.40 -8.01
CA ARG A 62 7.73 -6.99 -8.30
C ARG A 62 7.66 -5.55 -8.78
N LEU A 63 8.42 -4.63 -8.19
CA LEU A 63 8.49 -3.24 -8.65
C LEU A 63 9.11 -3.12 -10.04
N GLN A 64 10.20 -3.86 -10.31
CA GLN A 64 10.82 -3.91 -11.64
C GLN A 64 9.86 -4.43 -12.71
N ALA A 65 9.07 -5.47 -12.40
CA ALA A 65 8.03 -5.97 -13.29
C ALA A 65 6.95 -4.91 -13.59
N ALA A 66 6.67 -4.04 -12.62
CA ALA A 66 5.81 -2.86 -12.79
C ALA A 66 6.52 -1.63 -13.38
N ARG A 67 7.76 -1.78 -13.88
CA ARG A 67 8.63 -0.70 -14.43
C ARG A 67 8.94 0.42 -13.44
N LEU A 68 8.89 0.15 -12.13
CA LEU A 68 9.25 1.07 -11.06
C LEU A 68 10.68 0.80 -10.58
N ARG A 69 11.42 1.87 -10.26
CA ARG A 69 12.76 1.78 -9.68
C ARG A 69 12.66 1.59 -8.16
N SER A 70 13.29 0.54 -7.65
CA SER A 70 13.46 0.34 -6.20
C SER A 70 14.44 1.36 -5.61
N LEU A 71 14.10 1.90 -4.43
CA LEU A 71 14.90 2.89 -3.71
C LEU A 71 15.28 2.40 -2.31
N ASN A 72 14.29 2.14 -1.46
CA ASN A 72 14.46 1.63 -0.10
C ASN A 72 13.17 0.96 0.37
N ASN A 73 13.26 0.18 1.44
CA ASN A 73 12.14 -0.57 1.99
C ASN A 73 10.89 0.24 2.32
N LEU A 74 11.02 1.53 2.66
CA LEU A 74 9.88 2.40 2.99
C LEU A 74 9.19 2.93 1.73
N VAL A 75 9.94 3.46 0.76
CA VAL A 75 9.36 3.97 -0.49
C VAL A 75 8.83 2.84 -1.36
N ASP A 76 9.49 1.70 -1.33
CA ASP A 76 9.14 0.56 -2.16
C ASP A 76 7.85 -0.12 -1.68
N ILE A 77 7.61 -0.17 -0.36
CA ILE A 77 6.35 -0.74 0.15
C ILE A 77 5.16 0.15 -0.17
N THR A 78 5.31 1.48 -0.11
CA THR A 78 4.23 2.41 -0.49
C THR A 78 3.93 2.31 -1.98
N ASN A 79 4.97 2.26 -2.83
CA ASN A 79 4.82 2.07 -4.27
C ASN A 79 4.18 0.72 -4.62
N TYR A 80 4.54 -0.33 -3.88
CA TYR A 80 3.98 -1.65 -4.07
C TYR A 80 2.50 -1.71 -3.71
N VAL A 81 2.10 -1.13 -2.56
CA VAL A 81 0.68 -1.03 -2.18
C VAL A 81 -0.10 -0.21 -3.20
N LEU A 82 0.42 0.95 -3.60
CA LEU A 82 -0.18 1.80 -4.63
C LEU A 82 -0.40 1.04 -5.95
N SER A 83 0.62 0.31 -6.42
CA SER A 83 0.53 -0.49 -7.64
C SER A 83 -0.49 -1.63 -7.55
N LEU A 84 -0.80 -2.12 -6.35
CA LEU A 84 -1.78 -3.17 -6.12
C LEU A 84 -3.21 -2.64 -6.00
N THR A 85 -3.40 -1.48 -5.37
CA THR A 85 -4.72 -0.91 -5.07
C THR A 85 -5.19 0.08 -6.13
N ASN A 86 -4.30 0.49 -7.05
CA ASN A 86 -4.53 1.51 -8.07
C ASN A 86 -5.14 2.80 -7.50
N SER A 87 -4.89 3.08 -6.22
CA SER A 87 -5.46 4.17 -5.44
C SER A 87 -4.33 4.91 -4.73
N PRO A 88 -4.09 6.21 -5.04
CA PRO A 88 -3.03 7.03 -4.45
C PRO A 88 -3.25 7.34 -2.97
#